data_AF-A0A7W6NW55-F1
#
_entry.id   AF-A0A7W6NW55-F1
#
_cell.length_a   1.000
_cell.length_b   1.000
_cell.length_c   1.000
_cell.angle_alpha   90.00
_cell.angle_beta   90.00
_cell.angle_gamma   90.00
#
_symmetry.space_group_name_H-M   'P 1'
#
loop_
_entity.id
_entity.type
_entity.pdbx_description
1 polymer ?
#
loop_
_entity_poly.entity_id
_entity_poly.type
_entity_poly.pdbx_seq_one_letter_code
_entity_poly.pdbx_strand_id
1 'polypeptide(L)' 'MPTVEENSPPYSDADYYGFVLTGLFGVIDDAEASQCDPEGIAFPRQARDLFWAEFQRRHPGAWDPKPPAG' A
#
# COMPACT_ATOMS: atom_id res chain seq x y z
N MET A 1 -23.66 9.67 14.95
CA MET A 1 -23.07 8.93 13.81
C MET A 1 -21.81 8.28 14.37
N PRO A 2 -21.69 6.95 14.33
CA PRO A 2 -20.46 6.30 14.79
C PRO A 2 -19.25 6.82 14.02
N THR A 3 -18.11 6.93 14.69
CA THR A 3 -16.89 7.44 14.06
C THR A 3 -16.34 6.43 13.03
N VAL A 4 -15.46 6.87 12.14
CA VAL A 4 -14.74 5.96 11.22
C VAL A 4 -13.96 4.90 12.01
N GLU A 5 -13.49 5.24 13.21
CA GLU A 5 -12.87 4.31 14.17
C GLU A 5 -13.84 3.23 14.68
N GLU A 6 -15.10 3.56 14.96
CA GLU A 6 -16.09 2.58 15.48
C GLU A 6 -16.54 1.54 14.44
N ASN A 7 -16.41 1.84 13.14
CA ASN A 7 -16.84 0.93 12.06
C ASN A 7 -15.68 0.26 11.31
N SER A 8 -14.44 0.61 11.62
CA SER A 8 -13.29 -0.03 11.01
C SER A 8 -12.94 -1.29 11.81
N PRO A 9 -12.76 -2.46 11.17
CA PRO A 9 -12.05 -3.59 11.79
C PRO A 9 -10.74 -3.10 12.42
N PRO A 10 -10.19 -3.78 13.45
CA PRO A 10 -9.00 -3.32 14.14
C PRO A 10 -7.77 -3.46 13.24
N TYR A 11 -7.62 -2.52 12.32
CA TYR A 11 -6.50 -2.41 11.41
C TYR A 11 -5.38 -1.66 12.11
N SER A 12 -4.20 -2.24 12.06
CA SER A 12 -2.97 -1.55 12.44
C SER A 12 -2.59 -0.51 11.38
N ASP A 13 -1.76 0.46 11.74
CA ASP A 13 -1.16 1.40 10.77
C ASP A 13 -0.52 0.66 9.58
N ALA A 14 0.11 -0.50 9.83
CA ALA A 14 0.72 -1.33 8.80
C ALA A 14 -0.32 -1.92 7.83
N ASP A 15 -1.52 -2.26 8.31
CA ASP A 15 -2.61 -2.74 7.45
C ASP A 15 -3.10 -1.63 6.51
N TYR A 16 -3.18 -0.39 6.99
CA TYR A 16 -3.51 0.77 6.16
C TYR A 16 -2.48 1.03 5.07
N TYR A 17 -1.18 0.91 5.37
CA TYR A 17 -0.14 0.93 4.33
C TYR A 17 -0.34 -0.18 3.31
N GLY A 18 -0.67 -1.39 3.76
CA GLY A 18 -0.99 -2.54 2.89
C GLY A 18 -2.14 -2.24 1.92
N PHE A 19 -3.24 -1.66 2.41
CA PHE A 19 -4.39 -1.28 1.56
C PHE A 19 -4.03 -0.22 0.53
N VAL A 20 -3.32 0.83 0.93
CA VAL A 20 -2.91 1.91 0.02
C VAL A 20 -1.97 1.38 -1.06
N LEU A 21 -0.95 0.62 -0.68
CA LEU A 21 0.00 0.04 -1.61
C LEU A 21 -0.69 -0.91 -2.59
N THR A 22 -1.59 -1.77 -2.11
CA THR A 22 -2.37 -2.67 -2.96
C THR A 22 -3.19 -1.91 -4.01
N GLY A 23 -3.86 -0.83 -3.60
CA GLY A 23 -4.61 0.02 -4.53
C GLY A 23 -3.71 0.67 -5.58
N LEU A 24 -2.52 1.16 -5.19
CA LEU A 24 -1.56 1.75 -6.12
C LEU A 24 -1.02 0.72 -7.12
N PHE A 25 -0.69 -0.49 -6.67
CA PHE A 25 -0.28 -1.58 -7.57
C PHE A 25 -1.38 -1.89 -8.59
N GLY A 26 -2.64 -2.05 -8.15
CA GLY A 26 -3.75 -2.33 -9.06
C GLY A 26 -3.96 -1.22 -10.11
N VAL A 27 -3.93 0.05 -9.71
CA VAL A 27 -4.07 1.18 -10.65
C VAL A 27 -2.92 1.22 -11.65
N ILE A 28 -1.68 0.96 -11.22
CA ILE A 28 -0.52 0.92 -12.11
C ILE A 28 -0.66 -0.25 -13.10
N ASP A 29 -0.99 -1.45 -12.62
CA ASP A 29 -1.14 -2.65 -13.44
C ASP A 29 -2.24 -2.45 -14.50
N ASP A 30 -3.40 -1.93 -14.11
CA ASP A 30 -4.52 -1.67 -15.04
C ASP A 30 -4.15 -0.60 -16.09
N ALA A 31 -3.42 0.45 -15.69
CA ALA A 31 -2.99 1.51 -16.60
C ALA A 31 -1.93 1.02 -17.59
N GLU A 32 -0.99 0.17 -17.14
CA GLU A 32 0.00 -0.47 -17.99
C GLU A 32 -0.66 -1.45 -18.97
N ALA A 33 -1.59 -2.27 -18.50
CA ALA A 33 -2.36 -3.20 -19.33
C ALA A 33 -3.21 -2.46 -20.39
N SER A 34 -3.71 -1.27 -20.06
CA SER A 34 -4.50 -0.42 -20.95
C SER A 34 -3.64 0.45 -21.88
N GLN A 35 -2.31 0.35 -21.80
CA GLN A 35 -1.37 1.18 -22.58
C GLN A 35 -1.60 2.69 -22.39
N CYS A 36 -1.95 3.10 -21.17
CA CYS A 36 -2.07 4.52 -20.83
C CYS A 36 -0.73 5.25 -21.04
N ASP A 37 -0.81 6.57 -21.18
CA ASP A 37 0.38 7.41 -21.35
C ASP A 37 1.36 7.21 -20.17
N PRO A 38 2.65 6.93 -20.43
CA PRO A 38 3.66 6.77 -19.38
C PRO A 38 3.74 7.95 -18.40
N GLU A 39 3.49 9.17 -18.86
CA GLU A 39 3.49 10.37 -18.00
C GLU A 39 2.32 10.33 -17.01
N GLY A 40 1.16 9.79 -17.42
CA GLY A 40 0.01 9.56 -16.53
C GLY A 40 0.27 8.50 -15.46
N ILE A 41 1.11 7.51 -15.76
CA ILE A 41 1.48 6.41 -14.84
C ILE A 41 2.61 6.83 -13.88
N ALA A 42 3.35 7.90 -14.20
CA ALA A 42 4.49 8.35 -13.39
C ALA A 42 4.07 8.76 -11.97
N PHE A 43 2.95 9.46 -11.80
CA PHE A 43 2.48 9.91 -10.47
C PHE A 43 2.06 8.75 -9.55
N PRO A 44 1.23 7.79 -9.99
CA PRO A 44 0.96 6.58 -9.19
C PRO A 44 2.23 5.83 -8.78
N ARG A 45 3.19 5.68 -9.70
CA ARG A 45 4.49 5.03 -9.40
C ARG A 45 5.28 5.80 -8.33
N GLN A 46 5.36 7.12 -8.45
CA GLN A 46 6.02 7.95 -7.46
C GLN A 46 5.33 7.88 -6.09
N ALA A 47 3.99 7.88 -6.07
CA ALA A 47 3.22 7.70 -4.83
C ALA A 47 3.50 6.35 -4.17
N ARG A 48 3.51 5.26 -4.95
CA ARG A 48 3.86 3.91 -4.46
C ARG A 48 5.23 3.90 -3.80
N ASP A 49 6.24 4.49 -4.46
CA ASP A 49 7.61 4.49 -3.96
C ASP A 49 7.75 5.28 -2.65
N LEU A 50 7.06 6.42 -2.54
CA LEU A 50 7.02 7.23 -1.32
C LEU A 50 6.34 6.50 -0.15
N PHE A 51 5.17 5.89 -0.40
CA PHE A 51 4.45 5.13 0.63
C PHE A 51 5.24 3.89 1.07
N TRP A 52 5.91 3.21 0.14
CA TRP A 52 6.77 2.08 0.46
C TRP A 52 7.96 2.49 1.33
N ALA A 53 8.65 3.57 0.98
CA ALA A 53 9.77 4.08 1.76
C ALA A 53 9.32 4.53 3.17
N GLU A 54 8.15 5.15 3.28
CA GLU A 54 7.59 5.52 4.58
C GLU A 54 7.22 4.30 5.42
N PHE A 55 6.55 3.32 4.83
CA PHE A 55 6.20 2.06 5.49
C PHE A 55 7.43 1.38 6.08
N GLN A 56 8.49 1.20 5.27
CA GLN A 56 9.74 0.58 5.72
C GLN A 56 10.37 1.34 6.89
N ARG A 57 10.31 2.68 6.88
CA ARG A 57 10.83 3.53 7.96
C ARG A 57 10.01 3.41 9.25
N ARG A 58 8.68 3.30 9.16
CA ARG A 58 7.78 3.22 10.32
C ARG A 58 7.64 1.80 10.88
N HIS A 59 7.80 0.79 10.04
CA HIS A 59 7.56 -0.62 10.37
C HIS A 59 8.77 -1.48 9.97
N PRO A 60 9.96 -1.25 10.57
CA PRO A 60 11.14 -2.06 10.30
C PRO A 60 10.86 -3.53 10.66
N GLY A 61 11.15 -4.45 9.73
CA GLY A 61 10.96 -5.89 9.92
C GLY A 61 9.52 -6.39 9.77
N ALA A 62 8.55 -5.53 9.40
CA ALA A 62 7.18 -5.98 9.11
C ALA A 62 7.09 -6.91 7.89
N TRP A 63 8.14 -6.95 7.07
CA TRP A 63 8.28 -7.87 5.94
C TRP A 63 9.34 -8.95 6.15
N ASP A 64 9.92 -9.03 7.36
CA ASP A 64 10.80 -10.14 7.67
C ASP A 64 9.98 -11.43 7.61
N PRO A 65 10.49 -12.50 6.95
CA PRO A 65 9.80 -13.77 6.94
C PRO A 65 9.53 -14.17 8.37
N LYS A 66 8.24 -14.33 8.74
CA LYS A 66 7.90 -14.92 10.04
C LYS A 66 8.57 -16.29 10.08
N PRO A 67 9.34 -16.62 11.13
CA PRO A 67 9.87 -17.96 11.27
C PRO A 67 8.71 -18.96 11.20
N PRO A 68 8.91 -20.14 10.60
CA PRO A 68 7.86 -21.15 10.52
C PRO A 68 7.29 -21.39 11.91
N ALA A 69 5.96 -21.40 12.02
CA ALA A 69 5.30 -21.75 13.28
C ALA A 69 5.75 -23.17 13.66
N GLY A 70 6.50 -23.27 14.77
CA GLY A 70 6.93 -24.56 15.34
C GLY A 70 5.79 -25.31 16.00
#